data_AF-A0A1X1ZVX8-F1
#
_entry.id   AF-A0A1X1ZVX8-F1
#
_cell.length_a   1.000
_cell.length_b   1.000
_cell.length_c   1.000
_cell.angle_alpha   90.00
_cell.angle_beta   90.00
_cell.angle_gamma   90.00
#
_symmetry.space_group_name_H-M   'P 1'
#
loop_
_entity.id
_entity.type
_entity.pdbx_description
1 polymer ?
#
loop_
_entity_poly.entity_id
_entity_poly.type
_entity_poly.pdbx_seq_one_letter_code
_entity_poly.pdbx_strand_id
1 'polypeptide(L)'
;MSTKAPTTKQALQEAQEVTATAADALAAANAAVPTAQQALAAAEAKVQELLVQASLGAPGVDMTSIGKARAQAEQAKSDVEWAALKSQAAQAAYQRAEELEHAANRACVRDEYLAEIKRWNSADERESVLLRQLEDVVAEFVPLMAARKSLHARLGAAVDHFPPDELAELRSAEAEAVPEPLRGPRLGSTQRQVKLIHLPVPLEIGEALERGLAAGGWK
;
A
#
# COMPACT_ATOMS: atom_id res chain seq x y z
N MET A 1 19.74 -34.90 -4.39
CA MET A 1 19.82 -33.46 -4.68
C MET A 1 18.59 -32.82 -4.08
N SER A 2 18.74 -32.03 -3.01
CA SER A 2 17.60 -31.41 -2.33
C SER A 2 17.33 -30.05 -2.99
N THR A 3 16.35 -29.98 -3.86
CA THR A 3 15.86 -28.70 -4.38
C THR A 3 15.20 -27.96 -3.22
N LYS A 4 15.86 -26.91 -2.72
CA LYS A 4 15.23 -25.98 -1.76
C LYS A 4 13.99 -25.41 -2.45
N ALA A 5 12.86 -25.42 -1.76
CA ALA A 5 11.65 -24.77 -2.23
C ALA A 5 11.94 -23.27 -2.48
N PRO A 6 11.38 -22.67 -3.55
CA PRO A 6 11.58 -21.26 -3.84
C PRO A 6 11.04 -20.40 -2.70
N THR A 7 11.71 -19.29 -2.42
CA THR A 7 11.19 -18.26 -1.51
C THR A 7 9.93 -17.62 -2.09
N THR A 8 9.07 -17.00 -1.26
CA THR A 8 7.85 -16.34 -1.75
C THR A 8 8.13 -15.20 -2.74
N LYS A 9 9.29 -14.55 -2.64
CA LYS A 9 9.76 -13.56 -3.64
C LYS A 9 10.16 -14.20 -4.96
N GLN A 10 10.85 -15.34 -4.92
CA GLN A 10 11.19 -16.11 -6.13
C GLN A 10 9.93 -16.66 -6.80
N ALA A 11 8.99 -17.20 -6.02
CA ALA A 11 7.71 -17.69 -6.55
C ALA A 11 6.87 -16.58 -7.20
N LEU A 12 6.92 -15.35 -6.66
CA LEU A 12 6.27 -14.19 -7.29
C LEU A 12 6.94 -13.84 -8.63
N GLN A 13 8.27 -13.81 -8.68
CA GLN A 13 9.00 -13.53 -9.92
C GLN A 13 8.72 -14.60 -10.99
N GLU A 14 8.78 -15.89 -10.64
CA GLU A 14 8.45 -16.99 -11.54
C GLU A 14 7.01 -16.87 -12.07
N ALA A 15 6.05 -16.51 -11.21
CA ALA A 15 4.66 -16.31 -11.62
C ALA A 15 4.50 -15.12 -12.58
N GLN A 16 5.22 -14.02 -12.36
CA GLN A 16 5.22 -12.85 -13.26
C GLN A 16 5.78 -13.20 -14.64
N GLU A 17 6.84 -14.01 -14.70
CA GLU A 17 7.42 -14.49 -15.97
C GLU A 17 6.42 -15.38 -16.74
N VAL A 18 5.67 -16.23 -16.03
CA VAL A 18 4.60 -17.05 -16.62
C VAL A 18 3.45 -16.18 -17.14
N THR A 19 2.99 -15.19 -16.37
CA THR A 19 1.95 -14.24 -16.82
C THR A 19 2.39 -13.47 -18.05
N ALA A 20 3.63 -12.94 -18.06
CA ALA A 20 4.17 -12.22 -19.21
C ALA A 20 4.20 -13.09 -20.47
N THR A 21 4.69 -14.33 -20.35
CA THR A 21 4.72 -15.29 -21.47
C THR A 21 3.31 -15.61 -21.97
N ALA A 22 2.33 -15.75 -21.07
CA ALA A 22 0.94 -15.98 -21.44
C ALA A 22 0.29 -14.75 -22.09
N ALA A 23 0.67 -13.54 -21.67
CA ALA A 23 0.21 -12.28 -22.25
C ALA A 23 0.69 -12.14 -23.70
N ASP A 24 1.97 -12.45 -23.96
CA ASP A 24 2.55 -12.44 -25.29
C ASP A 24 1.85 -13.45 -26.22
N ALA A 25 1.60 -14.66 -25.70
CA ALA A 25 0.87 -15.70 -26.45
C ALA A 25 -0.57 -15.28 -26.77
N LEU A 26 -1.26 -14.63 -25.83
CA LEU A 26 -2.59 -14.08 -26.03
C LEU A 26 -2.60 -12.96 -27.07
N ALA A 27 -1.64 -12.03 -27.00
CA ALA A 27 -1.50 -10.96 -27.98
C ALA A 27 -1.28 -11.52 -29.39
N ALA A 28 -0.39 -12.51 -29.53
CA ALA A 28 -0.15 -13.19 -30.80
C ALA A 28 -1.40 -13.91 -31.33
N ALA A 29 -2.13 -14.62 -30.47
CA ALA A 29 -3.34 -15.32 -30.87
C ALA A 29 -4.47 -14.34 -31.28
N ASN A 30 -4.62 -13.22 -30.57
CA ASN A 30 -5.59 -12.17 -30.91
C ASN A 30 -5.24 -11.47 -32.22
N ALA A 31 -3.95 -11.28 -32.53
CA ALA A 31 -3.50 -10.74 -33.80
C ALA A 31 -3.75 -11.69 -34.99
N ALA A 32 -3.72 -13.00 -34.77
CA ALA A 32 -3.92 -14.00 -35.82
C ALA A 32 -5.38 -14.08 -36.33
N VAL A 33 -6.37 -13.77 -35.49
CA VAL A 33 -7.80 -13.79 -35.86
C VAL A 33 -8.14 -12.84 -37.01
N PRO A 34 -7.83 -11.52 -36.94
CA PRO A 34 -8.12 -10.61 -38.06
C PRO A 34 -7.32 -10.96 -39.31
N THR A 35 -6.09 -11.48 -39.18
CA THR A 35 -5.32 -11.97 -40.33
C THR A 35 -6.00 -13.13 -41.03
N ALA A 36 -6.52 -14.11 -40.27
CA ALA A 36 -7.28 -15.23 -40.84
C ALA A 36 -8.59 -14.75 -41.50
N GLN A 37 -9.28 -13.78 -40.91
CA GLN A 37 -10.50 -13.19 -41.49
C GLN A 37 -10.22 -12.47 -42.81
N GLN A 38 -9.12 -11.73 -42.90
CA GLN A 38 -8.67 -11.09 -44.14
C GLN A 38 -8.34 -12.13 -45.22
N ALA A 39 -7.68 -13.23 -44.85
CA ALA A 39 -7.39 -14.33 -45.77
C ALA A 39 -8.66 -15.01 -46.28
N LEU A 40 -9.66 -15.22 -45.43
CA LEU A 40 -10.97 -15.72 -45.83
C LEU A 40 -11.67 -14.78 -46.81
N ALA A 41 -11.74 -13.49 -46.49
CA ALA A 41 -12.34 -12.50 -47.38
C ALA A 41 -11.66 -12.46 -48.76
N ALA A 42 -10.33 -12.55 -48.80
CA ALA A 42 -9.58 -12.63 -50.06
C ALA A 42 -9.86 -13.93 -50.84
N ALA A 43 -9.99 -15.07 -50.15
CA ALA A 43 -10.34 -16.34 -50.78
C ALA A 43 -11.77 -16.34 -51.33
N GLU A 44 -12.73 -15.79 -50.59
CA GLU A 44 -14.12 -15.63 -51.04
C GLU A 44 -14.23 -14.69 -52.24
N ALA A 45 -13.53 -13.55 -52.21
CA ALA A 45 -13.47 -12.62 -53.32
C ALA A 45 -12.93 -13.30 -54.59
N LYS A 46 -11.88 -14.13 -54.47
CA LYS A 46 -11.33 -14.91 -55.58
C LYS A 46 -12.32 -15.93 -56.15
N VAL A 47 -13.12 -16.57 -55.31
CA VAL A 47 -14.19 -17.47 -55.77
C VAL A 47 -15.24 -16.69 -56.56
N GLN A 48 -15.68 -15.54 -56.05
CA GLN A 48 -16.65 -14.68 -56.74
C GLN A 48 -16.11 -14.18 -58.09
N GLU A 49 -14.85 -13.72 -58.12
CA GLU A 49 -14.19 -13.27 -59.34
C GLU A 49 -14.16 -14.37 -60.41
N LEU A 50 -13.76 -15.58 -60.05
CA LEU A 50 -13.73 -16.71 -60.99
C LEU A 50 -15.13 -17.10 -61.48
N LEU A 51 -16.15 -17.01 -60.63
CA LEU A 51 -17.54 -17.26 -61.04
C LEU A 51 -18.05 -16.21 -62.03
N VAL A 52 -17.70 -14.94 -61.82
CA VAL A 52 -18.04 -13.84 -62.75
C VAL A 52 -17.27 -13.99 -64.07
N GLN A 53 -15.99 -14.31 -64.04
CA GLN A 53 -15.21 -14.54 -65.26
C GLN A 53 -15.74 -15.75 -66.05
N ALA A 54 -16.14 -16.82 -65.36
CA ALA A 54 -16.78 -17.97 -66.00
C ALA A 54 -18.11 -17.63 -66.67
N SER A 55 -18.95 -16.80 -66.04
CA SER A 55 -20.25 -16.39 -66.61
C SER A 55 -20.10 -15.46 -67.82
N LEU A 56 -19.01 -14.69 -67.88
CA LEU A 56 -18.64 -13.84 -69.02
C LEU A 56 -17.92 -14.60 -70.15
N GLY A 57 -17.70 -15.91 -70.00
CA GLY A 57 -17.03 -16.74 -71.01
C GLY A 57 -15.53 -16.46 -71.15
N ALA A 58 -14.88 -16.00 -70.07
CA ALA A 58 -13.46 -15.69 -70.10
C ALA A 58 -12.61 -16.93 -70.44
N PRO A 59 -11.67 -16.83 -71.39
CA PRO A 59 -10.82 -17.96 -71.75
C PRO A 59 -9.86 -18.31 -70.59
N GLY A 60 -9.78 -19.60 -70.26
CA GLY A 60 -8.87 -20.12 -69.21
C GLY A 60 -9.51 -20.31 -67.83
N VAL A 61 -10.79 -19.99 -67.64
CA VAL A 61 -11.54 -20.31 -66.42
C VAL A 61 -12.29 -21.62 -66.61
N ASP A 62 -11.89 -22.67 -65.88
CA ASP A 62 -12.53 -23.98 -65.89
C ASP A 62 -13.14 -24.35 -64.54
N MET A 63 -14.02 -25.36 -64.53
CA MET A 63 -14.66 -25.84 -63.29
C MET A 63 -13.64 -26.33 -62.25
N THR A 64 -12.45 -26.78 -62.70
CA THR A 64 -11.36 -27.20 -61.83
C THR A 64 -10.78 -26.03 -61.03
N SER A 65 -10.54 -24.88 -61.67
CA SER A 65 -10.02 -23.66 -61.04
C SER A 65 -10.99 -23.10 -60.00
N ILE A 66 -12.29 -23.11 -60.30
CA ILE A 66 -13.35 -22.73 -59.36
C ILE A 66 -13.39 -23.71 -58.18
N GLY A 67 -13.28 -25.02 -58.44
CA GLY A 67 -13.21 -26.04 -57.40
C GLY A 67 -12.02 -25.85 -56.44
N LYS A 68 -10.85 -25.52 -56.98
CA LYS A 68 -9.65 -25.19 -56.16
C LYS A 68 -9.86 -23.93 -55.32
N ALA A 69 -10.43 -22.88 -55.88
CA ALA A 69 -10.69 -21.65 -55.14
C ALA A 69 -11.72 -21.87 -54.01
N ARG A 70 -12.77 -22.68 -54.24
CA ARG A 70 -13.72 -23.06 -53.19
C ARG A 70 -13.06 -23.86 -52.07
N ALA A 71 -12.20 -24.82 -52.41
CA ALA A 71 -11.43 -25.56 -51.41
C ALA A 71 -10.51 -24.64 -50.59
N GLN A 72 -9.91 -23.63 -51.22
CA GLN A 72 -9.11 -22.61 -50.52
C GLN A 72 -9.97 -21.75 -49.57
N ALA A 73 -11.19 -21.37 -49.97
CA ALA A 73 -12.10 -20.63 -49.10
C ALA A 73 -12.56 -21.46 -47.89
N GLU A 74 -12.89 -22.74 -48.08
CA GLU A 74 -13.25 -23.64 -46.97
C GLU A 74 -12.09 -23.87 -46.01
N GLN A 75 -10.86 -24.00 -46.53
CA GLN A 75 -9.66 -24.06 -45.68
C GLN A 75 -9.48 -22.76 -44.89
N ALA A 76 -9.61 -21.60 -45.53
CA ALA A 76 -9.50 -20.31 -44.86
C ALA A 76 -10.57 -20.12 -43.78
N LYS A 77 -11.78 -20.64 -43.99
CA LYS A 77 -12.85 -20.66 -42.98
C LYS A 77 -12.46 -21.50 -41.78
N SER A 78 -11.94 -22.70 -42.01
CA SER A 78 -11.41 -23.57 -40.96
C SER A 78 -10.26 -22.91 -40.20
N ASP A 79 -9.40 -22.15 -40.90
CA ASP A 79 -8.30 -21.41 -40.28
C ASP A 79 -8.80 -20.26 -39.39
N VAL A 80 -9.89 -19.58 -39.75
CA VAL A 80 -10.56 -18.57 -38.90
C VAL A 80 -11.11 -19.20 -37.63
N GLU A 81 -11.82 -20.32 -37.74
CA GLU A 81 -12.36 -21.07 -36.60
C GLU A 81 -11.22 -21.52 -35.67
N TRP A 82 -10.12 -22.02 -36.24
CA TRP A 82 -8.95 -22.43 -35.48
C TRP A 82 -8.23 -21.27 -34.81
N ALA A 83 -8.10 -20.11 -35.47
CA ALA A 83 -7.54 -18.91 -34.88
C ALA A 83 -8.38 -18.40 -33.70
N ALA A 84 -9.71 -18.44 -33.82
CA ALA A 84 -10.62 -18.08 -32.74
C ALA A 84 -10.49 -19.04 -31.53
N LEU A 85 -10.41 -20.35 -31.78
CA LEU A 85 -10.18 -21.34 -30.72
C LEU A 85 -8.83 -21.13 -30.02
N LYS A 86 -7.77 -20.81 -30.76
CA LYS A 86 -6.46 -20.48 -30.19
C LYS A 86 -6.49 -19.23 -29.33
N SER A 87 -7.19 -18.18 -29.77
CA SER A 87 -7.38 -16.95 -28.98
C SER A 87 -8.09 -17.26 -27.66
N GLN A 88 -9.17 -18.04 -27.68
CA GLN A 88 -9.88 -18.46 -26.47
C GLN A 88 -9.01 -19.32 -25.54
N ALA A 89 -8.25 -20.26 -26.09
CA ALA A 89 -7.32 -21.09 -25.31
C ALA A 89 -6.21 -20.25 -24.66
N ALA A 90 -5.65 -19.29 -25.40
CA ALA A 90 -4.64 -18.36 -24.89
C ALA A 90 -5.22 -17.46 -23.78
N GLN A 91 -6.45 -16.99 -23.94
CA GLN A 91 -7.14 -16.19 -22.92
C GLN A 91 -7.31 -16.98 -21.61
N ALA A 92 -7.73 -18.24 -21.71
CA ALA A 92 -7.89 -19.11 -20.55
C ALA A 92 -6.55 -19.48 -19.89
N ALA A 93 -5.46 -19.53 -20.67
CA ALA A 93 -4.12 -19.74 -20.14
C ALA A 93 -3.61 -18.49 -19.41
N TYR A 94 -3.84 -17.30 -19.99
CA TYR A 94 -3.51 -16.02 -19.38
C TYR A 94 -4.23 -15.81 -18.04
N GLN A 95 -5.53 -16.07 -17.99
CA GLN A 95 -6.31 -15.98 -16.73
C GLN A 95 -5.75 -16.89 -15.63
N ARG A 96 -5.38 -18.12 -15.98
CA ARG A 96 -4.75 -19.04 -15.03
C ARG A 96 -3.39 -18.55 -14.56
N ALA A 97 -2.61 -17.90 -15.43
CA ALA A 97 -1.33 -17.31 -15.06
C ALA A 97 -1.51 -16.11 -14.11
N GLU A 98 -2.48 -15.21 -14.38
CA GLU A 98 -2.82 -14.10 -13.48
C GLU A 98 -3.26 -14.59 -12.10
N GLU A 99 -4.07 -15.64 -12.03
CA GLU A 99 -4.49 -16.24 -10.76
C GLU A 99 -3.29 -16.75 -9.93
N LEU A 100 -2.30 -17.36 -10.59
CA LEU A 100 -1.06 -17.82 -9.97
C LEU A 100 -0.21 -16.64 -9.48
N GLU A 101 -0.07 -15.58 -10.28
CA GLU A 101 0.64 -14.37 -9.88
C GLU A 101 -0.02 -13.71 -8.67
N HIS A 102 -1.34 -13.58 -8.67
CA HIS A 102 -2.07 -13.04 -7.53
C HIS A 102 -1.90 -13.90 -6.28
N ALA A 103 -1.90 -15.23 -6.42
CA ALA A 103 -1.65 -16.14 -5.30
C ALA A 103 -0.22 -15.98 -4.75
N ALA A 104 0.77 -15.89 -5.63
CA ALA A 104 2.17 -15.67 -5.24
C ALA A 104 2.38 -14.32 -4.57
N ASN A 105 1.74 -13.26 -5.08
CA ASN A 105 1.79 -11.93 -4.50
C ASN A 105 1.19 -11.91 -3.08
N ARG A 106 0.00 -12.51 -2.90
CA ARG A 106 -0.60 -12.63 -1.55
C ARG A 106 0.31 -13.38 -0.58
N ALA A 107 1.01 -14.42 -1.04
CA ALA A 107 1.96 -15.16 -0.20
C ALA A 107 3.17 -14.29 0.18
N CYS A 108 3.74 -13.53 -0.77
CA CYS A 108 4.83 -12.59 -0.51
C CYS A 108 4.42 -11.51 0.51
N VAL A 109 3.30 -10.85 0.28
CA VAL A 109 2.78 -9.80 1.19
C VAL A 109 2.49 -10.36 2.58
N ARG A 110 1.89 -11.55 2.67
CA ARG A 110 1.64 -12.21 3.96
C ARG A 110 2.95 -12.43 4.73
N ASP A 111 3.99 -12.93 4.06
CA ASP A 111 5.26 -13.21 4.71
C ASP A 111 5.96 -11.91 5.17
N GLU A 112 5.90 -10.85 4.36
CA GLU A 112 6.40 -9.52 4.72
C GLU A 112 5.64 -8.93 5.91
N TYR A 113 4.31 -9.05 5.91
CA TYR A 113 3.46 -8.58 6.99
C TYR A 113 3.70 -9.34 8.30
N LEU A 114 3.89 -10.66 8.24
CA LEU A 114 4.23 -11.46 9.42
C LEU A 114 5.62 -11.11 9.97
N ALA A 115 6.58 -10.81 9.10
CA ALA A 115 7.89 -10.33 9.53
C ALA A 115 7.77 -8.96 10.22
N GLU A 116 6.98 -8.05 9.66
CA GLU A 116 6.78 -6.73 10.24
C GLU A 116 6.00 -6.78 11.56
N ILE A 117 4.97 -7.61 11.70
CA ILE A 117 4.29 -7.82 12.98
C ILE A 117 5.27 -8.27 14.07
N LYS A 118 6.18 -9.20 13.74
CA LYS A 118 7.17 -9.69 14.71
C LYS A 118 8.13 -8.58 15.11
N ARG A 119 8.52 -7.75 14.16
CA ARG A 119 9.40 -6.59 14.40
C ARG A 119 8.69 -5.52 15.24
N TRP A 120 7.47 -5.16 14.90
CA TRP A 120 6.65 -4.17 15.61
C TRP A 120 6.44 -4.55 17.08
N ASN A 121 6.24 -5.85 17.35
CA ASN A 121 6.07 -6.36 18.71
C ASN A 121 7.40 -6.74 19.39
N SER A 122 8.54 -6.47 18.76
CA SER A 122 9.85 -6.77 19.34
C SER A 122 10.18 -5.78 20.44
N ALA A 123 10.43 -6.29 21.65
CA ALA A 123 10.92 -5.47 22.76
C ALA A 123 12.32 -4.88 22.48
N ASP A 124 13.07 -5.45 21.53
CA ASP A 124 14.42 -4.98 21.21
C ASP A 124 14.43 -3.93 20.09
N GLU A 125 13.27 -3.64 19.49
CA GLU A 125 13.18 -2.59 18.47
C GLU A 125 13.47 -1.23 19.12
N ARG A 126 14.29 -0.42 18.44
CA ARG A 126 14.80 0.83 19.02
C ARG A 126 13.69 1.77 19.47
N GLU A 127 12.58 1.82 18.74
CA GLU A 127 11.40 2.59 19.11
C GLU A 127 10.82 2.12 20.44
N SER A 128 10.59 0.82 20.61
CA SER A 128 10.08 0.23 21.86
C SER A 128 11.02 0.42 23.05
N VAL A 129 12.33 0.49 22.81
CA VAL A 129 13.32 0.85 23.85
C VAL A 129 13.20 2.34 24.22
N LEU A 130 13.11 3.23 23.23
CA LEU A 130 12.97 4.67 23.46
C LEU A 130 11.68 5.03 24.18
N LEU A 131 10.56 4.37 23.85
CA LEU A 131 9.29 4.56 24.53
C LEU A 131 9.37 4.21 26.02
N ARG A 132 9.98 3.07 26.37
CA ARG A 132 10.24 2.72 27.78
C ARG A 132 11.14 3.73 28.49
N GLN A 133 12.21 4.18 27.83
CA GLN A 133 13.08 5.22 28.40
C GLN A 133 12.33 6.54 28.64
N LEU A 134 11.41 6.91 27.75
CA LEU A 134 10.57 8.09 27.93
C LEU A 134 9.63 7.94 29.13
N GLU A 135 9.01 6.78 29.30
CA GLU A 135 8.17 6.48 30.47
C GLU A 135 8.94 6.64 31.78
N ASP A 136 10.15 6.07 31.86
CA ASP A 136 11.03 6.19 33.03
C ASP A 136 11.40 7.67 33.32
N VAL A 137 11.79 8.42 32.28
CA VAL A 137 12.13 9.83 32.40
C VAL A 137 10.93 10.66 32.88
N VAL A 138 9.74 10.42 32.34
CA VAL A 138 8.52 11.11 32.75
C VAL A 138 8.16 10.75 34.20
N ALA A 139 8.28 9.48 34.57
CA ALA A 139 8.03 9.00 35.92
C ALA A 139 8.97 9.63 36.96
N GLU A 140 10.23 9.91 36.60
CA GLU A 140 11.18 10.62 37.45
C GLU A 140 10.92 12.14 37.47
N PHE A 141 10.65 12.74 36.31
CA PHE A 141 10.56 14.19 36.16
C PHE A 141 9.29 14.79 36.79
N VAL A 142 8.15 14.10 36.71
CA VAL A 142 6.87 14.61 37.24
C VAL A 142 6.91 14.83 38.76
N PRO A 143 7.38 13.88 39.59
CA PRO A 143 7.58 14.11 41.02
C PRO A 143 8.53 15.27 41.32
N LEU A 144 9.63 15.42 40.57
CA LEU A 144 10.59 16.52 40.76
C LEU A 144 9.93 17.89 40.49
N MET A 145 9.13 18.00 39.43
CA MET A 145 8.35 19.20 39.15
C MET A 145 7.34 19.51 40.26
N ALA A 146 6.63 18.49 40.75
CA ALA A 146 5.66 18.63 41.83
C ALA A 146 6.33 19.11 43.13
N ALA A 147 7.46 18.52 43.49
CA ALA A 147 8.26 18.92 44.65
C ALA A 147 8.76 20.37 44.52
N ARG A 148 9.27 20.76 43.34
CA ARG A 148 9.70 22.13 43.07
C ARG A 148 8.55 23.13 43.18
N LYS A 149 7.37 22.81 42.63
CA LYS A 149 6.18 23.66 42.72
C LYS A 149 5.71 23.82 44.17
N SER A 150 5.68 22.74 44.94
CA SER A 150 5.33 22.76 46.36
C SER A 150 6.30 23.62 47.17
N LEU A 151 7.60 23.45 46.95
CA LEU A 151 8.62 24.26 47.60
C LEU A 151 8.48 25.74 47.26
N HIS A 152 8.29 26.07 45.99
CA HIS A 152 8.08 27.45 45.55
C HIS A 152 6.83 28.08 46.17
N ALA A 153 5.71 27.34 46.24
CA ALA A 153 4.51 27.83 46.89
C ALA A 153 4.71 28.08 48.39
N ARG A 154 5.38 27.16 49.09
CA ARG A 154 5.71 27.31 50.52
C ARG A 154 6.63 28.50 50.77
N LEU A 155 7.68 28.66 49.97
CA LEU A 155 8.62 29.77 50.10
C LEU A 155 7.98 31.10 49.72
N GLY A 156 7.18 31.16 48.66
CA GLY A 156 6.42 32.35 48.28
C GLY A 156 5.50 32.83 49.40
N ALA A 157 4.74 31.90 50.00
CA ALA A 157 3.89 32.22 51.15
C ALA A 157 4.70 32.72 52.37
N ALA A 158 5.93 32.23 52.59
CA ALA A 158 6.79 32.73 53.66
C ALA A 158 7.33 34.14 53.36
N VAL A 159 7.74 34.38 52.11
CA VAL A 159 8.24 35.69 51.64
C VAL A 159 7.16 36.77 51.74
N ASP A 160 5.89 36.45 51.49
CA ASP A 160 4.78 37.42 51.61
C ASP A 160 4.65 38.05 53.01
N HIS A 161 5.25 37.43 54.04
CA HIS A 161 5.24 37.93 55.42
C HIS A 161 6.52 38.67 55.82
N PHE A 162 7.47 38.87 54.90
CA PHE A 162 8.73 39.55 55.18
C PHE A 162 8.54 41.06 55.31
N PRO A 163 9.37 41.75 56.13
CA PRO A 163 9.34 43.19 56.21
C PRO A 163 9.74 43.84 54.87
N PRO A 164 9.28 45.08 54.59
CA PRO A 164 9.47 45.74 53.29
C PRO A 164 10.93 45.87 52.84
N ASP A 165 11.84 46.02 53.80
CA ASP A 165 13.27 46.22 53.54
C ASP A 165 13.92 44.93 53.01
N GLU A 166 13.56 43.76 53.57
CA GLU A 166 14.02 42.44 53.12
C GLU A 166 13.37 42.02 51.78
N LEU A 167 12.12 42.45 51.54
CA LEU A 167 11.44 42.25 50.25
C LEU A 167 12.10 42.99 49.09
N ALA A 168 12.68 44.17 49.36
CA ALA A 168 13.40 44.94 48.34
C ALA A 168 14.68 44.21 47.88
N GLU A 169 15.40 43.57 48.81
CA GLU A 169 16.60 42.77 48.52
C GLU A 169 16.26 41.53 47.68
N LEU A 170 15.19 40.80 48.03
CA LEU A 170 14.76 39.61 47.29
C LEU A 170 14.31 39.93 45.85
N ARG A 171 13.60 41.05 45.64
CA ARG A 171 13.17 41.49 44.32
C ARG A 171 14.34 41.94 43.43
N SER A 172 15.38 42.51 44.04
CA SER A 172 16.62 42.84 43.35
C SER A 172 17.35 41.57 42.89
N ALA A 173 17.43 40.55 43.76
CA ALA A 173 18.06 39.26 43.44
C ALA A 173 17.28 38.45 42.39
N GLU A 174 15.94 38.47 42.41
CA GLU A 174 15.10 37.81 41.39
C GLU A 174 15.31 38.41 39.99
N ALA A 175 15.55 39.72 39.91
CA ALA A 175 15.83 40.40 38.64
C ALA A 175 17.19 40.00 38.02
N GLU A 176 18.15 39.61 38.86
CA GLU A 176 19.51 39.22 38.46
C GLU A 176 19.63 37.73 38.12
N ALA A 177 18.78 36.87 38.69
CA ALA A 177 18.91 35.40 38.61
C ALA A 177 18.28 34.72 37.37
N VAL A 178 17.79 35.46 36.36
CA VAL A 178 17.13 34.87 35.17
C VAL A 178 18.09 34.74 33.98
N PRO A 179 18.62 33.55 33.66
CA PRO A 179 19.20 33.31 32.34
C PRO A 179 18.10 33.14 31.28
N GLU A 180 18.14 33.97 30.23
CA GLU A 180 17.37 33.82 28.98
C GLU A 180 17.76 32.48 28.32
N PRO A 181 16.88 31.45 28.35
CA PRO A 181 15.92 31.31 27.24
C PRO A 181 14.54 30.74 27.63
N LEU A 182 14.23 30.51 28.91
CA LEU A 182 12.98 29.87 29.36
C LEU A 182 12.03 30.83 30.08
N ARG A 183 11.82 32.02 29.51
CA ARG A 183 10.83 32.98 30.02
C ARG A 183 9.42 32.47 29.69
N GLY A 184 8.93 31.51 30.47
CA GLY A 184 7.49 31.25 30.58
C GLY A 184 6.78 32.51 31.08
N PRO A 185 5.54 32.80 30.63
CA PRO A 185 4.84 34.01 31.03
C PRO A 185 4.66 34.02 32.55
N ARG A 186 5.14 35.09 33.19
CA ARG A 186 5.02 35.34 34.64
C ARG A 186 3.56 35.15 35.06
N LEU A 187 3.27 34.10 35.83
CA LEU A 187 2.00 33.91 36.51
C LEU A 187 1.92 34.86 37.71
N GLY A 188 1.86 36.16 37.42
CA GLY A 188 1.17 37.10 38.29
C GLY A 188 -0.33 36.80 38.21
N SER A 189 -1.04 37.07 39.30
CA SER A 189 -2.45 36.77 39.59
C SER A 189 -3.50 37.36 38.63
N THR A 190 -3.35 37.21 37.32
CA THR A 190 -4.41 37.42 36.34
C THR A 190 -4.61 36.15 35.53
N GLN A 191 -5.82 35.59 35.63
CA GLN A 191 -6.32 34.58 34.72
C GLN A 191 -5.96 34.96 33.29
N ARG A 192 -5.04 34.23 32.68
CA ARG A 192 -4.94 34.16 31.22
C ARG A 192 -5.33 32.75 30.83
N GLN A 193 -6.56 32.64 30.32
CA GLN A 193 -7.01 31.48 29.56
C GLN A 193 -5.99 31.23 28.45
N VAL A 194 -5.23 30.14 28.57
CA VAL A 194 -4.52 29.58 27.44
C VAL A 194 -5.59 28.98 26.56
N LYS A 195 -5.93 29.65 25.45
CA LYS A 195 -6.65 29.00 24.35
C LYS A 195 -5.78 27.82 23.92
N LEU A 196 -6.21 26.61 24.28
CA LEU A 196 -5.69 25.40 23.67
C LEU A 196 -5.80 25.59 22.15
N ILE A 197 -4.67 25.53 21.47
CA ILE A 197 -4.63 25.29 20.04
C ILE A 197 -5.35 23.95 19.86
N HIS A 198 -6.50 23.99 19.19
CA HIS A 198 -7.22 22.80 18.74
C HIS A 198 -6.27 21.99 17.85
N LEU A 199 -5.65 20.95 18.41
CA LEU A 199 -5.22 19.79 17.64
C LEU A 199 -6.47 18.96 17.37
N PRO A 200 -6.87 18.72 16.10
CA PRO A 200 -7.98 17.84 15.78
C PRO A 200 -7.45 16.40 15.80
N VAL A 201 -7.17 15.88 16.99
CA VAL A 201 -7.07 14.44 17.20
C VAL A 201 -7.76 14.15 18.53
N PRO A 202 -8.97 13.57 18.55
CA PRO A 202 -9.54 13.08 19.79
C PRO A 202 -8.72 11.88 20.25
N LEU A 203 -7.80 12.12 21.20
CA LEU A 203 -7.21 11.06 22.01
C LEU A 203 -8.26 10.66 23.05
N GLU A 204 -9.11 9.70 22.70
CA GLU A 204 -10.00 8.97 23.63
C GLU A 204 -9.20 8.08 24.60
N ILE A 205 -8.20 8.64 25.29
CA ILE A 205 -7.41 7.91 26.29
C ILE A 205 -8.02 8.06 27.70
N GLY A 206 -8.88 9.06 27.90
CA GLY A 206 -9.51 9.33 29.21
C GLY A 206 -10.56 8.31 29.66
N GLU A 207 -11.41 7.80 28.76
CA GLU A 207 -12.51 6.90 29.16
C GLU A 207 -12.09 5.42 29.26
N ALA A 208 -11.03 5.00 28.56
CA ALA A 208 -10.54 3.62 28.65
C ALA A 208 -9.83 3.34 29.99
N LEU A 209 -9.15 4.34 30.55
CA LEU A 209 -8.42 4.21 31.82
C LEU A 209 -9.37 4.11 33.03
N GLU A 210 -10.48 4.87 33.05
CA GLU A 210 -11.47 4.76 34.11
C GLU A 210 -12.32 3.48 34.01
N ARG A 211 -12.63 3.01 32.79
CA ARG A 211 -13.35 1.73 32.61
C ARG A 211 -12.46 0.52 32.92
N GLY A 212 -11.17 0.57 32.61
CA GLY A 212 -10.22 -0.52 32.90
C GLY A 212 -9.94 -0.69 34.40
N LEU A 213 -9.88 0.41 35.16
CA LEU A 213 -9.70 0.38 36.61
C LEU A 213 -10.97 -0.05 37.37
N ALA A 214 -12.16 0.26 36.83
CA ALA A 214 -13.42 -0.20 37.42
C ALA A 214 -13.74 -1.68 37.12
N ALA A 215 -13.16 -2.28 36.08
CA ALA A 215 -13.50 -3.62 35.60
C ALA A 215 -12.63 -4.77 36.14
N GLY A 216 -11.72 -4.52 37.09
CA GLY A 216 -11.13 -5.56 37.96
C GLY A 216 -10.67 -6.86 37.28
N GLY A 217 -10.10 -6.80 36.08
CA GLY A 217 -9.84 -8.00 35.29
C GLY A 217 -8.75 -7.80 34.25
N TRP A 218 -7.49 -7.97 34.67
CA TRP A 218 -6.40 -8.32 33.76
C TRP A 218 -5.97 -9.75 34.13
N LYS A 219 -6.38 -10.71 33.30
CA LYS A 219 -5.76 -12.03 33.16
C LYS A 219 -5.00 -12.05 31.84
#